data_AF-A0A3E0R4Y8-F1
#
_entry.id   AF-A0A3E0R4Y8-F1
#
_cell.length_a   1.000
_cell.length_b   1.000
_cell.length_c   1.000
_cell.angle_alpha   90.00
_cell.angle_beta   90.00
_cell.angle_gamma   90.00
#
_symmetry.space_group_name_H-M   'P 1'
#
loop_
_entity.id
_entity.type
_entity.pdbx_description
1 polymer ?
#
loop_
_entity_poly.entity_id
_entity_poly.type
_entity_poly.pdbx_seq_one_letter_code
_entity_poly.pdbx_strand_id
1 'polypeptide(L)' 'MGMSNYILDNVEKFWDKAHEFAKITETAQEFELKLRPHEHLLKGSQDEDHLKEVGYDGLWYDWHSD' A
#
# COMPACT_ATOMS: atom_id res chain seq x y z
N MET A 1 24.82 11.63 0.51
CA MET A 1 24.12 10.35 0.25
C MET A 1 22.89 10.33 1.15
N GLY A 2 21.72 10.75 0.68
CA GLY A 2 20.59 11.03 1.59
C GLY A 2 19.20 10.96 0.96
N MET A 3 19.07 10.40 -0.25
CA MET A 3 17.77 10.31 -0.94
C MET A 3 17.16 8.90 -0.90
N SER A 4 17.96 7.85 -0.65
CA SER A 4 17.45 6.47 -0.56
C SER A 4 16.58 6.24 0.69
N ASN A 5 16.85 6.91 1.81
CA ASN A 5 16.05 6.75 3.02
C ASN A 5 14.65 7.37 2.86
N TYR A 6 14.51 8.49 2.15
CA TYR A 6 13.20 9.13 2.01
C TYR A 6 12.17 8.31 1.22
N ILE A 7 12.63 7.55 0.22
CA ILE A 7 11.75 6.69 -0.57
C ILE A 7 11.36 5.47 0.25
N LEU A 8 12.32 4.83 0.93
CA LEU A 8 12.06 3.71 1.84
C LEU A 8 11.10 4.12 2.98
N ASP A 9 11.32 5.27 3.61
CA ASP A 9 10.44 5.80 4.66
C ASP A 9 9.01 6.08 4.16
N ASN A 10 8.85 6.44 2.88
CA ASN A 10 7.52 6.67 2.30
C ASN A 10 6.81 5.35 1.95
N VAL A 11 7.57 4.36 1.47
CA VAL A 11 7.07 3.01 1.22
C VAL A 11 6.63 2.34 2.52
N GLU A 12 7.43 2.41 3.58
CA GLU A 12 7.04 1.89 4.90
C GLU A 12 5.75 2.56 5.39
N LYS A 13 5.63 3.89 5.28
CA LYS A 13 4.40 4.61 5.64
C LYS A 13 3.19 4.18 4.81
N PHE A 14 3.39 3.83 3.54
CA PHE A 14 2.31 3.33 2.71
C PHE A 14 1.83 1.97 3.23
N TRP A 15 2.77 1.05 3.48
CA TRP A 15 2.45 -0.30 3.95
C TRP A 15 1.86 -0.31 5.37
N ASP A 16 2.33 0.56 6.26
CA ASP A 16 1.72 0.75 7.58
C ASP A 16 0.27 1.20 7.46
N LYS A 17 0.00 2.22 6.64
CA LYS A 17 -1.37 2.71 6.39
C LYS A 17 -2.24 1.64 5.74
N ALA A 18 -1.68 0.89 4.81
CA ALA A 18 -2.36 -0.20 4.15
C ALA A 18 -2.74 -1.28 5.16
N HIS A 19 -1.83 -1.72 6.00
CA HIS A 19 -2.13 -2.70 7.03
C HIS A 19 -3.15 -2.19 8.06
N GLU A 20 -3.09 -0.91 8.46
CA GLU A 20 -4.13 -0.29 9.30
C GLU A 20 -5.49 -0.26 8.60
N PHE A 21 -5.53 0.13 7.33
CA PHE A 21 -6.76 0.20 6.55
C PHE A 21 -7.38 -1.18 6.35
N ALA A 22 -6.57 -2.18 6.02
CA ALA A 22 -7.04 -3.55 5.86
C ALA A 22 -7.74 -4.08 7.13
N LYS A 23 -7.26 -3.72 8.33
CA LYS A 23 -7.90 -4.11 9.59
C LYS A 23 -9.24 -3.43 9.85
N ILE A 24 -9.45 -2.22 9.33
CA ILE A 24 -10.67 -1.44 9.58
C ILE A 24 -11.68 -1.53 8.42
N THR A 25 -11.28 -2.04 7.26
CA THR A 25 -12.13 -2.20 6.08
C THR A 25 -12.56 -3.67 5.95
N GLU A 26 -13.85 -3.89 5.76
CA GLU A 26 -14.43 -5.23 5.61
C GLU A 26 -14.47 -5.68 4.14
N THR A 27 -14.17 -4.77 3.20
CA THR A 27 -14.17 -5.04 1.77
C THR A 27 -12.95 -4.45 1.06
N ALA A 28 -12.50 -5.12 0.01
CA ALA A 28 -11.41 -4.65 -0.85
C ALA A 28 -11.70 -3.29 -1.52
N GLN A 29 -12.97 -2.98 -1.80
CA GLN A 29 -13.36 -1.67 -2.37
C GLN A 29 -13.17 -0.52 -1.38
N GLU A 30 -13.52 -0.71 -0.11
CA GLU A 30 -13.27 0.31 0.93
C GLU A 30 -11.77 0.50 1.17
N PHE A 31 -11.02 -0.61 1.09
CA PHE A 31 -9.58 -0.60 1.17
C PHE A 31 -8.95 0.20 0.02
N GLU A 32 -9.35 -0.08 -1.23
CA GLU A 32 -8.89 0.70 -2.41
C GLU A 32 -9.22 2.18 -2.23
N LEU A 33 -10.46 2.53 -1.88
CA LEU A 33 -10.88 3.93 -1.75
C LEU A 33 -10.06 4.71 -0.72
N LYS A 34 -9.66 4.06 0.38
CA LYS A 34 -8.80 4.67 1.41
C LYS A 34 -7.33 4.68 1.02
N LEU A 35 -6.85 3.67 0.29
CA LEU A 35 -5.43 3.50 -0.02
C LEU A 35 -4.98 4.24 -1.28
N ARG A 36 -5.85 4.33 -2.28
CA ARG A 36 -5.63 5.05 -3.53
C ARG A 36 -5.09 6.49 -3.37
N PRO A 37 -5.59 7.34 -2.44
CA PRO A 37 -5.00 8.65 -2.23
C PRO A 37 -3.55 8.61 -1.71
N HIS A 38 -3.10 7.48 -1.16
CA HIS A 38 -1.74 7.28 -0.64
C HIS A 38 -0.78 6.63 -1.64
N GLU A 39 -1.24 6.21 -2.83
CA GLU A 39 -0.41 5.60 -3.89
C GLU A 39 0.81 6.47 -4.26
N HIS A 40 0.68 7.80 -4.13
CA HIS A 40 1.79 8.74 -4.34
C HIS A 40 3.01 8.51 -3.44
N LEU A 41 2.86 7.84 -2.30
CA LEU A 41 3.95 7.50 -1.39
C LEU A 41 4.86 6.42 -1.98
N LEU A 42 4.32 5.54 -2.82
CA LEU A 42 5.10 4.54 -3.53
C LEU A 42 5.80 5.10 -4.77
N LYS A 43 5.48 6.34 -5.17
CA LYS A 43 5.92 6.88 -6.45
C LYS A 43 7.44 6.87 -6.58
N GLY A 44 7.95 6.16 -7.58
CA GLY A 44 9.39 6.00 -7.82
C GLY A 44 10.09 4.94 -6.96
N SER A 45 9.32 4.08 -6.28
CA SER A 45 9.79 2.86 -5.63
C SER A 45 9.41 1.62 -6.44
N GLN A 46 10.08 0.50 -6.18
CA GLN A 46 9.73 -0.78 -6.82
C GLN A 46 8.35 -1.30 -6.38
N ASP A 47 7.89 -0.88 -5.21
CA ASP A 47 6.57 -1.20 -4.68
C ASP A 47 5.42 -0.58 -5.48
N GLU A 48 5.67 0.51 -6.22
CA GLU A 48 4.67 1.07 -7.14
C GLU A 48 4.32 0.07 -8.25
N ASP A 49 5.33 -0.57 -8.83
CA ASP A 49 5.13 -1.60 -9.85
C ASP A 49 4.50 -2.86 -9.23
N HIS A 50 4.91 -3.22 -8.01
CA HIS A 50 4.32 -4.34 -7.28
C HIS A 50 2.82 -4.14 -7.00
N LEU A 51 2.43 -2.95 -6.54
CA LEU A 51 1.03 -2.60 -6.30
C LEU A 51 0.19 -2.68 -7.59
N LYS A 52 0.76 -2.25 -8.72
CA LYS A 52 0.09 -2.36 -10.04
C LYS A 52 -0.04 -3.80 -10.52
N GLU A 53 0.92 -4.66 -10.18
CA GLU A 53 0.93 -6.07 -10.56
C GLU A 53 -0.05 -6.90 -9.73
N VAL A 54 -0.05 -6.71 -8.40
CA VAL A 54 -0.92 -7.45 -7.46
C VAL A 54 -2.34 -6.88 -7.41
N GLY A 55 -2.46 -5.54 -7.49
CA GLY A 55 -3.72 -4.84 -7.30
C GLY A 55 -4.14 -4.72 -5.84
N TYR A 56 -5.07 -3.79 -5.58
CA TYR A 56 -5.60 -3.52 -4.24
C TYR A 56 -6.40 -4.69 -3.68
N ASP A 57 -7.18 -5.38 -4.51
CA ASP A 57 -7.89 -6.59 -4.12
C ASP A 57 -6.93 -7.69 -3.67
N GLY A 58 -5.85 -7.93 -4.44
CA GLY A 58 -4.86 -8.95 -4.13
C GLY A 58 -4.20 -8.73 -2.77
N LEU A 59 -3.82 -7.49 -2.47
CA LEU A 59 -3.27 -7.11 -1.16
C LEU A 59 -4.26 -7.27 -0.02
N TRP A 60 -5.51 -6.86 -0.24
CA TRP A 60 -6.55 -6.99 0.78
C TRP A 60 -6.85 -8.46 1.06
N TYR A 61 -6.94 -9.30 0.02
CA TYR A 61 -7.11 -10.74 0.16
C TYR A 61 -5.92 -11.41 0.85
N ASP A 62 -4.68 -11.03 0.52
CA ASP A 62 -3.47 -11.60 1.15
C ASP A 62 -3.48 -11.37 2.68
N TRP A 63 -3.99 -10.22 3.13
CA TRP A 63 -4.09 -9.92 4.57
C TRP A 63 -5.33 -10.44 5.27
N HIS A 64 -6.40 -10.75 4.54
CA HIS A 64 -7.64 -11.33 5.08
C HIS A 64 -7.75 -12.84 4.88
N SER A 65 -6.79 -13.47 4.19
CA SER A 65 -6.76 -14.91 3.91
C SER A 65 -5.97 -15.73 4.94
N ASP A 66 -5.58 -15.13 6.07
CA ASP A 66 -4.98 -15.79 7.25
C ASP A 66 -6.00 -15.93 8.38
#